data_AF-A0A915MX52-F1
#
_entry.id   AF-A0A915MX52-F1
#
_cell.length_a   1.000
_cell.length_b   1.000
_cell.length_c   1.000
_cell.angle_alpha   90.00
_cell.angle_beta   90.00
_cell.angle_gamma   90.00
#
_symmetry.space_group_name_H-M   'P 1'
#
loop_
_entity.id
_entity.type
_entity.pdbx_description
1 polymer ?
#
loop_
_entity_poly.entity_id
_entity_poly.type
_entity_poly.pdbx_seq_one_letter_code
_entity_poly.pdbx_strand_id
1 'polypeptide(L)'
;MLFDLSRLNRDLKKVIYIDWEPAAFQLNPENVLCVPKWNGDMNDTSLVDLAELLKTIHLSDVEDVRPVLQFYSQFDNPTEEFRKRAKIVGQE
;
A
#
# COMPACT_ATOMS: atom_id res chain seq x y z
N MET A 1 -15.19 12.56 -5.96
CA MET A 1 -15.14 13.20 -4.63
C MET A 1 -13.76 12.92 -4.08
N LEU A 2 -12.99 13.94 -3.72
CA LEU A 2 -11.66 13.73 -3.14
C LEU A 2 -11.81 13.39 -1.65
N PHE A 3 -11.06 12.40 -1.18
CA PHE A 3 -11.02 12.07 0.24
C PHE A 3 -9.85 12.79 0.91
N ASP A 4 -10.13 13.59 1.94
CA ASP A 4 -9.13 14.35 2.69
C ASP A 4 -8.82 13.64 4.01
N LEU A 5 -7.62 13.05 4.12
CA LEU A 5 -7.21 12.30 5.31
C LEU A 5 -7.01 13.20 6.53
N SER A 6 -6.80 14.51 6.36
CA SER A 6 -6.65 15.44 7.50
C SER A 6 -7.89 15.46 8.40
N ARG A 7 -9.04 15.05 7.85
CA ARG A 7 -10.33 15.00 8.55
C ARG A 7 -10.51 13.74 9.42
N LEU A 8 -9.59 12.78 9.37
CA LEU A 8 -9.68 11.53 10.15
C LEU A 8 -9.32 11.70 11.63
N ASN A 9 -8.71 12.85 12.01
CA ASN A 9 -8.17 13.08 13.35
C ASN A 9 -7.28 11.90 13.80
N ARG A 10 -6.34 11.52 12.93
CA ARG A 10 -5.34 10.47 13.13
C ARG A 10 -3.98 11.02 12.70
N ASP A 11 -2.92 10.54 13.34
CA ASP A 11 -1.56 10.84 12.89
C ASP A 11 -1.33 10.22 11.50
N LEU A 12 -1.11 11.05 10.49
CA LEU A 12 -0.88 10.60 9.12
C LEU A 12 0.40 9.75 8.98
N LYS A 13 1.34 9.81 9.93
CA LYS A 13 2.47 8.87 9.98
C LYS A 13 2.03 7.41 10.17
N LYS A 14 0.80 7.19 10.64
CA LYS A 14 0.23 5.88 10.96
C LYS A 14 -1.04 5.56 10.15
N VAL A 15 -1.31 6.32 9.09
CA VAL A 15 -2.48 6.12 8.21
C VAL A 15 -2.02 5.62 6.84
N ILE A 16 -2.62 4.53 6.37
CA ILE A 16 -2.45 4.00 5.02
C ILE A 16 -3.81 4.09 4.33
N TYR A 17 -3.85 4.75 3.17
CA TYR A 17 -5.02 4.80 2.28
C TYR A 17 -4.76 3.88 1.09
N ILE A 18 -5.64 2.91 0.86
CA ILE A 18 -5.57 1.97 -0.26
C ILE A 18 -6.70 2.29 -1.22
N ASP A 19 -6.36 2.54 -2.47
CA ASP A 19 -7.31 2.78 -3.55
C ASP A 19 -6.70 2.33 -4.89
N TRP A 20 -7.51 2.20 -5.93
CA TRP A 20 -7.04 1.89 -7.28
C TRP A 20 -7.14 3.08 -8.23
N GLU A 21 -7.90 4.11 -7.88
CA GLU A 21 -8.17 5.28 -8.75
C GLU A 21 -7.32 6.49 -8.32
N PRO A 22 -6.30 6.91 -9.11
CA PRO A 22 -5.43 8.04 -8.78
C PRO A 22 -6.15 9.34 -8.47
N ALA A 23 -7.33 9.55 -9.07
CA ALA A 23 -8.14 10.73 -8.81
C ALA A 23 -8.72 10.77 -7.39
N ALA A 24 -8.84 9.65 -6.66
CA ALA A 24 -9.50 9.61 -5.35
C ALA A 24 -8.66 10.22 -4.21
N PHE A 25 -7.33 10.22 -4.36
CA PHE A 25 -6.38 10.48 -3.28
C PHE A 25 -5.40 11.62 -3.55
N GLN A 26 -5.75 12.54 -4.46
CA GLN A 26 -4.92 13.69 -4.84
C GLN A 26 -4.51 14.60 -3.67
N LEU A 27 -5.23 14.56 -2.55
CA LEU A 27 -4.96 15.41 -1.38
C LEU A 27 -3.87 14.84 -0.45
N ASN A 28 -3.59 13.53 -0.52
CA ASN A 28 -2.62 12.87 0.36
C ASN A 28 -1.87 11.74 -0.38
N PRO A 29 -1.21 12.04 -1.52
CA PRO A 29 -0.55 11.02 -2.34
C PRO A 29 0.55 10.24 -1.59
N GLU A 30 1.16 10.85 -0.57
CA GLU A 30 2.19 10.22 0.26
C GLU A 30 1.65 9.14 1.22
N ASN A 31 0.35 9.15 1.49
CA ASN A 31 -0.31 8.19 2.37
C ASN A 31 -0.96 7.03 1.61
N VAL A 32 -0.71 6.92 0.30
CA VAL A 32 -1.44 6.02 -0.57
C VAL A 32 -0.60 4.84 -1.02
N LEU A 33 -1.23 3.67 -1.00
CA LEU A 33 -0.81 2.50 -1.74
C LEU A 33 -1.79 2.28 -2.91
N CYS A 34 -1.38 2.67 -4.11
CA CYS A 34 -2.23 2.55 -5.31
C CYS A 34 -2.17 1.11 -5.84
N VAL A 35 -3.24 0.34 -5.67
CA VAL A 35 -3.28 -1.07 -6.11
C VAL A 35 -3.93 -1.22 -7.48
N PRO A 36 -3.59 -2.26 -8.27
CA PRO A 36 -4.27 -2.53 -9.52
C PRO A 36 -5.78 -2.73 -9.33
N LYS A 37 -6.57 -2.27 -10.31
CA LYS A 37 -8.01 -2.49 -10.31
C LYS A 37 -8.31 -3.99 -10.46
N TRP A 38 -9.09 -4.54 -9.53
CA TRP A 38 -9.62 -5.88 -9.68
C TRP A 38 -10.62 -5.94 -10.85
N ASN A 39 -10.42 -6.90 -11.75
CA ASN A 39 -11.16 -7.05 -13.00
C ASN A 39 -12.09 -8.28 -13.02
N GLY A 40 -12.23 -8.98 -11.89
CA GLY A 40 -13.06 -10.18 -11.79
C GLY A 40 -12.30 -11.51 -11.88
N ASP A 41 -10.97 -11.50 -11.97
CA ASP A 41 -10.19 -12.75 -11.93
C ASP A 41 -10.31 -13.42 -10.55
N MET A 42 -10.76 -14.67 -10.54
CA MET A 42 -10.93 -15.49 -9.34
C MET A 42 -9.62 -16.10 -8.84
N ASN A 43 -8.57 -16.08 -9.65
CA ASN A 43 -7.22 -16.48 -9.25
C ASN A 43 -6.40 -15.31 -8.69
N ASP A 44 -6.96 -14.10 -8.68
CA ASP A 44 -6.32 -12.92 -8.11
C ASP A 44 -6.10 -13.15 -6.60
N THR A 45 -4.83 -13.08 -6.19
CA THR A 45 -4.39 -13.22 -4.79
C THR A 45 -3.77 -11.93 -4.26
N SER A 46 -3.92 -10.81 -4.97
CA SER A 46 -3.28 -9.53 -4.65
C SER A 46 -3.61 -9.02 -3.25
N LEU A 47 -4.82 -9.29 -2.74
CA LEU A 47 -5.22 -8.94 -1.38
C LEU A 47 -4.50 -9.77 -0.30
N VAL A 48 -4.07 -11.00 -0.61
CA VAL A 48 -3.26 -11.82 0.29
C VAL A 48 -1.86 -11.21 0.41
N ASP A 49 -1.25 -10.83 -0.70
CA ASP A 49 0.06 -10.15 -0.69
C ASP A 49 -0.02 -8.78 -0.02
N LEU A 50 -1.11 -8.05 -0.24
CA LEU A 50 -1.38 -6.79 0.45
C LEU A 50 -1.45 -6.98 1.96
N ALA A 51 -2.16 -8.02 2.43
CA ALA A 51 -2.23 -8.32 3.85
C ALA A 51 -0.85 -8.62 4.45
N GLU A 52 -0.01 -9.39 3.76
CA GLU A 52 1.37 -9.66 4.20
C GLU A 52 2.27 -8.41 4.17
N LEU A 53 2.12 -7.53 3.18
CA LEU A 53 2.79 -6.23 3.17
C LEU A 53 2.40 -5.38 4.38
N LEU A 54 1.10 -5.22 4.64
CA LEU A 54 0.60 -4.44 5.77
C LEU A 54 1.06 -5.03 7.11
N LYS A 55 1.06 -6.35 7.24
CA LYS A 55 1.58 -7.06 8.41
C LYS A 55 3.09 -6.81 8.57
N THR A 56 3.85 -6.84 7.49
CA THR A 56 5.30 -6.56 7.52
C THR A 56 5.58 -5.13 7.97
N ILE A 57 4.82 -4.15 7.45
CA ILE A 57 4.90 -2.74 7.88
C ILE A 57 4.65 -2.64 9.39
N HIS A 58 3.59 -3.29 9.88
CA HIS A 58 3.26 -3.29 11.31
C HIS A 58 4.37 -3.92 12.17
N LEU A 59 4.88 -5.09 11.77
CA LEU A 59 5.90 -5.83 12.51
C LEU A 59 7.28 -5.15 12.47
N SER A 60 7.56 -4.33 11.45
CA SER A 60 8.82 -3.58 11.34
C SER A 60 8.86 -2.33 12.23
N ASP A 61 7.77 -2.04 12.96
CA ASP A 61 7.61 -0.89 13.85
C ASP A 61 8.04 0.45 13.22
N VAL A 62 7.67 0.66 11.94
CA VAL A 62 8.01 1.89 11.23
C VAL A 62 7.39 3.10 11.91
N GLU A 63 8.21 4.11 12.22
CA GLU A 63 7.73 5.35 12.85
C GLU A 63 6.77 6.11 11.92
N ASP A 64 7.07 6.12 10.62
CA ASP A 64 6.30 6.77 9.57
C ASP A 64 6.12 5.80 8.39
N VAL A 65 4.86 5.52 8.02
CA VAL A 65 4.55 4.60 6.92
C VAL A 65 4.85 5.21 5.54
N ARG A 66 4.84 6.53 5.41
CA ARG A 66 4.84 7.23 4.10
C ARG A 66 6.06 6.91 3.23
N PRO A 67 7.31 6.83 3.73
CA PRO A 67 8.45 6.44 2.90
C PRO A 67 8.31 5.04 2.31
N VAL A 68 7.74 4.10 3.06
CA VAL A 68 7.47 2.73 2.59
C VAL A 68 6.41 2.75 1.49
N LEU A 69 5.31 3.48 1.71
CA LEU A 69 4.24 3.62 0.72
C LEU A 69 4.74 4.26 -0.57
N GLN A 70 5.48 5.37 -0.47
CA GLN A 70 6.07 6.06 -1.62
C GLN A 70 7.02 5.16 -2.40
N PHE A 71 7.83 4.35 -1.71
CA PHE A 71 8.68 3.36 -2.36
C PHE A 71 7.86 2.34 -3.16
N TYR A 72 6.80 1.77 -2.60
CA TYR A 72 6.02 0.76 -3.30
C TYR A 72 5.09 1.36 -4.39
N SER A 73 4.63 2.60 -4.22
CA SER A 73 3.77 3.30 -5.18
C SER A 73 4.48 3.73 -6.47
N GLN A 74 5.80 3.56 -6.57
CA GLN A 74 6.54 3.77 -7.83
C GLN A 74 6.41 2.60 -8.82
N PHE A 75 5.88 1.45 -8.37
CA PHE A 75 5.72 0.25 -9.18
C PHE A 75 4.28 0.11 -9.67
N ASP A 76 4.09 -0.44 -10.87
CA ASP A 76 2.75 -0.68 -11.45
C ASP A 76 1.87 -1.57 -10.56
N ASN A 77 2.49 -2.52 -9.85
CA ASN A 77 1.82 -3.40 -8.91
C ASN A 77 2.62 -3.51 -7.59
N PRO A 78 2.28 -2.68 -6.59
CA PRO A 78 2.96 -2.65 -5.30
C PRO A 78 3.00 -4.00 -4.57
N THR A 79 1.90 -4.76 -4.63
CA THR A 79 1.76 -6.02 -3.87
C THR A 79 2.55 -7.15 -4.52
N GLU A 80 2.62 -7.17 -5.85
CA GLU A 80 3.48 -8.10 -6.59
C GLU A 80 4.97 -7.80 -6.36
N GLU A 81 5.37 -6.53 -6.34
CA GLU A 81 6.75 -6.14 -6.05
C GLU A 81 7.16 -6.55 -4.63
N PHE A 82 6.28 -6.36 -3.64
CA PHE A 82 6.50 -6.87 -2.29
C PHE A 82 6.70 -8.40 -2.30
N ARG A 83 5.82 -9.15 -2.96
CA ARG A 83 5.91 -10.61 -3.07
C ARG A 83 7.24 -11.07 -3.68
N LYS A 84 7.70 -10.39 -4.75
CA LYS A 84 8.99 -10.68 -5.41
C LYS A 84 10.15 -10.51 -4.43
N ARG A 85 10.16 -9.43 -3.65
CA ARG A 85 11.20 -9.13 -2.66
C ARG A 85 11.18 -10.10 -1.48
N ALA A 86 9.99 -10.42 -0.97
CA ALA A 86 9.83 -11.37 0.14
C ALA A 86 10.38 -12.76 -0.21
N LYS A 87 10.23 -13.20 -1.47
CA LYS A 87 10.81 -14.47 -1.96
C LYS A 87 12.33 -14.46 -2.00
N ILE A 88 12.96 -13.33 -2.33
CA ILE A 88 14.43 -13.20 -2.36
C ILE A 88 14.98 -13.28 -0.94
N VAL A 89 14.39 -12.52 0.00
CA VAL A 89 14.84 -12.50 1.41
C VAL A 89 14.66 -13.86 2.09
N GLY A 90 13.59 -14.60 1.77
CA GLY A 90 13.37 -15.95 2.32
C GLY A 90 14.25 -17.06 1.72
N GLN A 91 15.11 -16.75 0.74
CA GLN A 91 16.04 -17.67 0.11
C GLN A 91 17.50 -17.48 0.58
N GLU A 92 17.75 -16.53 1.48
CA GLU A 92 19.02 -16.30 2.18
C GLU A 92 18.92 -16.73 3.66
#